data_AF-A0A9X8R3G3-F1
#
_entry.id   AF-A0A9X8R3G3-F1
#
_cell.length_a   1.000
_cell.length_b   1.000
_cell.length_c   1.000
_cell.angle_alpha   90.00
_cell.angle_beta   90.00
_cell.angle_gamma   90.00
#
_symmetry.space_group_name_H-M   'P 1'
#
loop_
_entity.id
_entity.type
_entity.pdbx_description
1 polymer ?
#
loop_
_entity_poly.entity_id
_entity_poly.type
_entity_poly.pdbx_seq_one_letter_code
_entity_poly.pdbx_strand_id
1 'polypeptide(L)'
;MRRKLAAAASVFALAGCGAHGTEMGLQDAALAGDFTVADVAGPDVERAYVFCPYTDKAEAQRLGFDPGDVPGIDDDVQAWETASGIGVIAGGRAEIEWFNPRKVDACGLEVEPYQEIDPAATVRGSAETREYGGGETAEVTVLRFE
;
A
#
# COMPACT_ATOMS: atom_id res chain seq x y z
N MET A 1 43.75 -11.39 -32.95
CA MET A 1 42.36 -10.88 -32.90
C MET A 1 41.65 -11.54 -31.71
N ARG A 2 41.38 -10.78 -30.64
CA ARG A 2 40.73 -11.29 -29.41
C ARG A 2 39.22 -10.99 -29.49
N ARG A 3 38.41 -12.06 -29.51
CA ARG A 3 36.94 -12.01 -29.47
C ARG A 3 36.49 -11.34 -28.18
N LYS A 4 35.69 -10.28 -28.27
CA LYS A 4 34.99 -9.69 -27.13
C LYS A 4 33.65 -10.43 -26.95
N LEU A 5 33.52 -11.12 -25.83
CA LEU A 5 32.27 -11.72 -25.36
C LEU A 5 31.37 -10.57 -24.88
N ALA A 6 30.18 -10.44 -25.49
CA ALA A 6 29.14 -9.55 -25.00
C ALA A 6 28.44 -10.23 -23.82
N ALA A 7 28.53 -9.63 -22.63
CA ALA A 7 27.78 -10.07 -21.48
C ALA A 7 26.31 -9.62 -21.67
N ALA A 8 25.42 -10.58 -21.90
CA ALA A 8 23.99 -10.36 -21.86
C ALA A 8 23.56 -10.22 -20.39
N ALA A 9 23.40 -8.99 -19.92
CA ALA A 9 22.73 -8.71 -18.66
C ALA A 9 21.25 -9.08 -18.82
N SER A 10 20.90 -10.26 -18.33
CA SER A 10 19.52 -10.72 -18.27
C SER A 10 18.85 -9.97 -17.12
N VAL A 11 18.04 -8.96 -17.45
CA VAL A 11 17.12 -8.32 -16.51
C VAL A 11 16.04 -9.35 -16.22
N PHE A 12 16.15 -10.03 -15.08
CA PHE A 12 15.04 -10.78 -14.51
C PHE A 12 14.02 -9.75 -14.02
N ALA A 13 13.10 -9.35 -14.90
CA ALA A 13 11.83 -8.79 -14.46
C ALA A 13 11.07 -9.93 -13.78
N LEU A 14 11.16 -9.99 -12.45
CA LEU A 14 10.21 -10.74 -11.63
C LEU A 14 8.86 -10.06 -11.85
N ALA A 15 8.08 -10.58 -12.79
CA ALA A 15 6.66 -10.26 -12.89
C ALA A 15 6.02 -10.76 -11.60
N GLY A 16 5.82 -9.84 -10.66
CA GLY A 16 5.06 -10.07 -9.44
C GLY A 16 3.61 -10.36 -9.82
N CYS A 17 3.12 -11.52 -9.39
CA CYS A 17 1.71 -11.85 -9.49
C CYS A 17 0.92 -10.87 -8.60
N GLY A 18 0.10 -10.01 -9.21
CA GLY A 18 -1.00 -9.30 -8.54
C GLY A 18 -0.62 -8.10 -7.66
N ALA A 19 0.44 -7.36 -7.98
CA ALA A 19 0.68 -6.08 -7.31
C ALA A 19 -0.15 -4.98 -8.00
N HIS A 20 -1.26 -4.58 -7.38
CA HIS A 20 -1.92 -3.31 -7.72
C HIS A 20 -1.13 -2.17 -7.11
N GLY A 21 -1.05 -1.04 -7.82
CA GLY A 21 -0.41 0.17 -7.32
C GLY A 21 1.13 0.17 -7.31
N THR A 22 1.70 1.12 -6.58
CA THR A 22 3.14 1.43 -6.56
C THR A 22 3.75 1.05 -5.21
N GLU A 23 4.94 0.46 -5.21
CA GLU A 23 5.73 0.23 -4.00
C GLU A 23 6.50 1.50 -3.62
N MET A 24 6.03 2.23 -2.60
CA MET A 24 6.70 3.41 -2.03
C MET A 24 7.59 3.05 -0.82
N GLY A 25 7.36 1.88 -0.20
CA GLY A 25 8.07 1.40 0.99
C GLY A 25 7.30 1.63 2.29
N LEU A 26 6.01 1.97 2.23
CA LEU A 26 5.17 2.25 3.40
C LEU A 26 4.92 0.97 4.21
N GLN A 27 4.74 -0.18 3.56
CA GLN A 27 4.63 -1.46 4.28
C GLN A 27 5.91 -1.78 5.06
N ASP A 28 7.07 -1.60 4.44
CA ASP A 28 8.35 -1.88 5.09
C ASP A 28 8.60 -0.92 6.26
N ALA A 29 8.22 0.35 6.12
CA ALA A 29 8.26 1.32 7.21
C ALA A 29 7.35 0.89 8.38
N ALA A 30 6.10 0.51 8.09
CA ALA A 30 5.16 0.02 9.09
C ALA A 30 5.67 -1.22 9.85
N LEU A 31 6.37 -2.13 9.16
CA LEU A 31 6.97 -3.31 9.78
C LEU A 31 8.23 -2.99 10.59
N ALA A 32 8.92 -1.89 10.27
CA ALA A 32 10.11 -1.44 11.01
C ALA A 32 9.76 -0.67 12.29
N GLY A 33 8.63 0.04 12.33
CA GLY A 33 8.13 0.76 13.50
C GLY A 33 7.31 1.99 13.14
N ASP A 34 7.28 2.96 14.05
CA ASP A 34 6.61 4.25 13.84
C ASP A 34 7.28 5.00 12.66
N PHE A 35 6.46 5.64 11.82
CA PHE A 35 6.91 6.37 10.64
C PHE A 35 6.02 7.58 10.35
N THR A 36 6.42 8.43 9.41
CA THR A 36 5.53 9.42 8.77
C THR A 36 5.45 9.13 7.28
N VAL A 37 4.33 9.45 6.65
CA VAL A 37 4.18 9.24 5.19
C VAL A 37 5.20 10.11 4.44
N ALA A 38 5.47 11.32 4.91
CA ALA A 38 6.44 12.23 4.31
C ALA A 38 7.89 11.71 4.38
N ASP A 39 8.28 11.03 5.46
CA ASP A 39 9.63 10.43 5.57
C ASP A 39 9.85 9.29 4.57
N VAL A 40 8.77 8.61 4.17
CA VAL A 40 8.83 7.44 3.27
C VAL A 40 8.61 7.84 1.81
N ALA A 41 7.51 8.54 1.52
CA ALA A 41 7.10 8.89 0.17
C ALA A 41 7.73 10.20 -0.35
N GLY A 42 8.31 11.01 0.53
CA GLY A 42 9.06 12.22 0.18
C GLY A 42 8.52 13.50 0.82
N PRO A 43 9.34 14.58 0.88
CA PRO A 43 8.94 15.84 1.52
C PRO A 43 7.92 16.66 0.73
N ASP A 44 7.61 16.27 -0.51
CA ASP A 44 6.66 16.93 -1.41
C ASP A 44 5.26 16.30 -1.39
N VAL A 45 4.97 15.43 -0.42
CA VAL A 45 3.63 14.89 -0.22
C VAL A 45 2.67 16.02 0.15
N GLU A 46 1.66 16.21 -0.69
CA GLU A 46 0.63 17.23 -0.53
C GLU A 46 -0.54 16.70 0.31
N ARG A 47 -0.96 15.45 0.02
CA ARG A 47 -2.11 14.79 0.66
C ARG A 47 -1.88 13.29 0.72
N ALA A 48 -2.41 12.64 1.76
CA ALA A 48 -2.40 11.20 1.89
C ALA A 48 -3.77 10.69 2.38
N TYR A 49 -4.18 9.52 1.91
CA TYR A 49 -5.50 8.94 2.17
C TYR A 49 -5.38 7.46 2.50
N VAL A 50 -6.20 6.99 3.45
CA VAL A 50 -6.28 5.56 3.76
C VAL A 50 -7.28 4.87 2.84
N PHE A 51 -6.87 3.73 2.28
CA PHE A 51 -7.72 2.87 1.46
C PHE A 51 -8.04 1.60 2.24
N CYS A 52 -9.32 1.31 2.41
CA CYS A 52 -9.80 0.13 3.14
C CYS A 52 -10.42 -0.92 2.21
N PRO A 53 -10.59 -2.16 2.70
CA PRO A 53 -11.36 -3.16 1.98
C PRO A 53 -12.71 -2.62 1.52
N TYR A 54 -13.19 -3.13 0.39
CA TYR A 54 -14.41 -2.66 -0.28
C TYR A 54 -14.34 -1.21 -0.76
N THR A 55 -13.13 -0.74 -1.09
CA THR A 55 -12.92 0.56 -1.76
C THR A 55 -13.72 0.65 -3.07
N ASP A 56 -14.01 1.88 -3.48
CA ASP A 56 -14.78 2.31 -4.62
C ASP A 56 -13.85 3.11 -5.56
N LYS A 57 -13.69 2.57 -6.77
CA LYS A 57 -12.86 3.18 -7.82
C LYS A 57 -13.30 4.61 -8.17
N ALA A 58 -14.60 4.90 -8.10
CA ALA A 58 -15.11 6.23 -8.45
C ALA A 58 -14.69 7.29 -7.43
N GLU A 59 -14.67 6.93 -6.15
CA GLU A 59 -14.23 7.80 -5.07
C GLU A 59 -12.71 8.03 -5.12
N ALA A 60 -11.93 6.98 -5.37
CA ALA A 60 -10.48 7.12 -5.60
C ALA A 60 -10.16 8.08 -6.76
N GLN A 61 -10.90 7.96 -7.87
CA GLN A 61 -10.78 8.87 -9.01
C GLN A 61 -11.12 10.31 -8.64
N ARG A 62 -12.17 10.52 -7.82
CA ARG A 62 -12.56 11.86 -7.34
C ARG A 62 -11.46 12.52 -6.51
N LEU A 63 -10.70 11.74 -5.75
CA LEU A 63 -9.59 12.21 -4.93
C LEU A 63 -8.32 12.51 -5.75
N GLY A 64 -8.22 11.93 -6.95
CA GLY A 64 -7.16 12.18 -7.92
C GLY A 64 -6.30 10.96 -8.27
N PHE A 65 -6.65 9.77 -7.77
CA PHE A 65 -5.94 8.52 -8.04
C PHE A 65 -6.44 7.86 -9.34
N ASP A 66 -5.62 7.02 -9.95
CA ASP A 66 -6.05 6.22 -11.11
C ASP A 66 -7.01 5.11 -10.63
N PRO A 67 -8.26 5.04 -11.12
CA PRO A 67 -9.18 3.95 -10.77
C PRO A 67 -8.67 2.56 -11.22
N GLY A 68 -7.70 2.50 -12.13
CA GLY A 68 -7.02 1.27 -12.54
C GLY A 68 -6.11 0.68 -11.46
N ASP A 69 -5.64 1.51 -10.52
CA ASP A 69 -4.77 1.08 -9.41
C ASP A 69 -5.57 0.57 -8.20
N VAL A 70 -6.89 0.62 -8.27
CA VAL A 70 -7.79 0.26 -7.17
C VAL A 70 -8.42 -1.09 -7.48
N PRO A 71 -8.29 -2.11 -6.61
CA PRO A 71 -8.90 -3.42 -6.83
C PRO A 71 -10.43 -3.30 -6.73
N GLY A 72 -11.15 -4.16 -7.45
CA GLY A 72 -12.60 -4.20 -7.46
C GLY A 72 -13.16 -5.61 -7.61
N ILE A 73 -14.49 -5.71 -7.50
CA ILE A 73 -15.21 -6.99 -7.56
C ILE A 73 -15.01 -7.74 -8.90
N ASP A 74 -14.82 -7.00 -9.99
CA ASP A 74 -14.80 -7.56 -11.35
C ASP A 74 -13.39 -7.89 -11.86
N ASP A 75 -12.33 -7.47 -11.16
CA ASP A 75 -10.93 -7.66 -11.59
C ASP A 75 -10.04 -8.34 -10.54
N ASP A 76 -10.05 -7.90 -9.29
CA ASP A 76 -9.33 -8.53 -8.19
C ASP A 76 -10.16 -8.49 -6.89
N VAL A 77 -11.14 -9.38 -6.85
CA VAL A 77 -12.05 -9.54 -5.71
C VAL A 77 -11.30 -9.86 -4.42
N GLN A 78 -10.19 -10.60 -4.48
CA GLN A 78 -9.47 -11.00 -3.27
C GLN A 78 -8.76 -9.80 -2.65
N ALA A 79 -8.07 -8.99 -3.46
CA ALA A 79 -7.47 -7.76 -2.99
C ALA A 79 -8.56 -6.77 -2.54
N TRP A 80 -9.67 -6.66 -3.27
CA TRP A 80 -10.78 -5.78 -2.92
C TRP A 80 -11.41 -6.12 -1.56
N GLU A 81 -11.56 -7.39 -1.23
CA GLU A 81 -12.16 -7.84 0.04
C GLU A 81 -11.20 -7.77 1.24
N THR A 82 -9.88 -7.72 1.02
CA THR A 82 -8.90 -7.95 2.10
C THR A 82 -7.80 -6.92 2.22
N ALA A 83 -7.39 -6.28 1.13
CA ALA A 83 -6.27 -5.35 1.15
C ALA A 83 -6.68 -4.00 1.72
N SER A 84 -5.77 -3.40 2.48
CA SER A 84 -5.79 -1.98 2.83
C SER A 84 -4.49 -1.34 2.36
N GLY A 85 -4.47 -0.02 2.26
CA GLY A 85 -3.34 0.71 1.67
C GLY A 85 -3.34 2.18 2.01
N ILE A 86 -2.30 2.87 1.57
CA ILE A 86 -2.17 4.33 1.69
C ILE A 86 -1.94 4.90 0.29
N GLY A 87 -2.82 5.82 -0.11
CA GLY A 87 -2.65 6.63 -1.31
C GLY A 87 -1.97 7.95 -0.99
N VAL A 88 -1.01 8.33 -1.82
CA VAL A 88 -0.20 9.54 -1.68
C VAL A 88 -0.30 10.39 -2.94
N ILE A 89 -0.50 11.69 -2.77
CA ILE A 89 -0.46 12.68 -3.84
C ILE A 89 0.75 13.59 -3.59
N ALA A 90 1.72 13.56 -4.50
CA ALA A 90 2.99 14.26 -4.36
C ALA A 90 3.55 14.68 -5.74
N GLY A 91 3.99 15.93 -5.88
CA GLY A 91 4.75 16.36 -7.07
C GLY A 91 4.05 16.10 -8.41
N GLY A 92 2.72 16.18 -8.46
CA GLY A 92 1.91 15.89 -9.64
C GLY A 92 1.66 14.40 -9.94
N ARG A 93 1.97 13.51 -8.99
CA ARG A 93 1.67 12.08 -9.04
C ARG A 93 0.65 11.73 -7.97
N ALA A 94 -0.14 10.70 -8.22
CA ALA A 94 -1.08 10.11 -7.28
C ALA A 94 -0.90 8.60 -7.35
N GLU A 95 -0.39 8.00 -6.28
CA GLU A 95 0.03 6.60 -6.23
C GLU A 95 -0.57 5.93 -4.98
N ILE A 96 -0.93 4.65 -5.08
CA ILE A 96 -1.45 3.87 -3.94
C ILE A 96 -0.50 2.71 -3.69
N GLU A 97 -0.02 2.56 -2.45
CA GLU A 97 0.62 1.33 -2.01
C GLU A 97 -0.41 0.46 -1.29
N TRP A 98 -0.70 -0.70 -1.87
CA TRP A 98 -1.54 -1.73 -1.25
C TRP A 98 -0.68 -2.66 -0.41
N PHE A 99 -1.11 -2.90 0.82
CA PHE A 99 -0.40 -3.74 1.75
C PHE A 99 -0.80 -5.20 1.64
N ASN A 100 0.13 -6.08 1.99
CA ASN A 100 -0.18 -7.48 2.20
C ASN A 100 -1.08 -7.62 3.45
N PRO A 101 -2.31 -8.14 3.31
CA PRO A 101 -3.28 -8.20 4.41
C PRO A 101 -2.91 -9.19 5.53
N ARG A 102 -1.86 -10.01 5.32
CA ARG A 102 -1.26 -10.87 6.35
C ARG A 102 -0.09 -10.20 7.09
N LYS A 103 0.25 -8.96 6.76
CA LYS A 103 1.40 -8.24 7.33
C LYS A 103 1.01 -6.90 7.92
N VAL A 104 0.29 -6.08 7.16
CA VAL A 104 -0.08 -4.72 7.57
C VAL A 104 -1.56 -4.50 7.27
N ASP A 105 -2.25 -3.88 8.21
CA ASP A 105 -3.63 -3.42 8.06
C ASP A 105 -3.71 -1.93 8.35
N ALA A 106 -3.94 -1.12 7.31
CA ALA A 106 -4.12 0.32 7.43
C ALA A 106 -5.47 0.69 8.05
N CYS A 107 -6.43 -0.23 8.12
CA CYS A 107 -7.82 0.05 8.48
C CYS A 107 -8.15 -0.51 9.86
N GLY A 108 -7.33 -0.11 10.84
CA GLY A 108 -7.57 -0.39 12.24
C GLY A 108 -8.89 0.18 12.74
N LEU A 109 -9.20 -0.13 14.00
CA LEU A 109 -10.40 0.42 14.66
C LEU A 109 -10.36 1.95 14.60
N GLU A 110 -11.48 2.57 14.22
CA GLU A 110 -11.66 4.03 14.10
C GLU A 110 -11.13 4.67 12.79
N VAL A 111 -10.63 3.88 11.84
CA VAL A 111 -10.24 4.39 10.52
C VAL A 111 -11.39 4.26 9.53
N GLU A 112 -11.78 5.40 8.94
CA GLU A 112 -12.80 5.42 7.89
C GLU A 112 -12.14 5.27 6.50
N PRO A 113 -12.81 4.61 5.53
CA PRO A 113 -12.33 4.58 4.15
C PRO A 113 -12.16 6.01 3.60
N TYR A 114 -11.04 6.25 2.90
CA TYR A 114 -10.65 7.56 2.36
C TYR A 114 -10.44 8.65 3.40
N GLN A 115 -10.20 8.28 4.65
CA GLN A 115 -9.74 9.23 5.65
C GLN A 115 -8.46 9.90 5.14
N GLU A 116 -8.50 11.23 5.02
CA GLU A 116 -7.32 12.04 4.81
C GLU A 116 -6.46 12.01 6.08
N ILE A 117 -5.17 11.75 5.93
CA ILE A 117 -4.21 11.70 7.03
C ILE A 117 -3.15 12.79 6.82
N ASP A 118 -2.68 13.39 7.92
CA ASP A 118 -1.56 14.34 7.87
C ASP A 118 -0.27 13.59 7.53
N PRO A 119 0.39 13.87 6.38
CA PRO A 119 1.60 13.17 5.98
C PRO A 119 2.77 13.33 6.95
N ALA A 120 2.76 14.39 7.78
CA ALA A 120 3.78 14.68 8.78
C ALA A 120 3.41 14.15 10.18
N ALA A 121 2.18 13.68 10.39
CA ALA A 121 1.80 13.03 11.63
C ALA A 121 2.43 11.65 11.73
N THR A 122 2.70 11.23 12.97
CA THR A 122 3.23 9.90 13.23
C THR A 122 2.15 8.84 13.00
N VAL A 123 2.47 7.85 12.18
CA VAL A 123 1.73 6.61 12.04
C VAL A 123 2.35 5.58 12.96
N ARG A 124 1.53 5.01 13.85
CA ARG A 124 1.96 3.96 14.77
C ARG A 124 1.45 2.61 14.34
N GLY A 125 2.27 1.58 14.54
CA GLY A 125 1.88 0.18 14.36
C GLY A 125 1.66 -0.53 15.68
N SER A 126 0.61 -1.35 15.77
CA SER A 126 0.44 -2.33 16.85
C SER A 126 0.31 -3.73 16.28
N ALA A 127 1.09 -4.67 16.82
CA ALA A 127 0.99 -6.08 16.44
C ALA A 127 -0.30 -6.70 17.00
N GLU A 128 -1.13 -7.24 16.12
CA GLU A 128 -2.34 -7.98 16.46
C GLU A 128 -2.31 -9.38 15.85
N THR A 129 -2.77 -10.39 16.60
CA THR A 129 -3.00 -11.72 16.04
C THR A 129 -4.34 -11.74 15.31
N ARG A 130 -4.33 -12.04 14.02
CA ARG A 130 -5.52 -12.22 13.18
C ARG A 130 -5.70 -13.70 12.83
N GLU A 131 -6.94 -14.18 12.85
CA GLU A 131 -7.32 -15.50 12.36
C GLU A 131 -7.86 -15.39 10.93
N TYR A 132 -7.45 -16.31 10.07
CA TYR A 132 -7.83 -16.41 8.67
C TYR A 132 -8.55 -17.75 8.40
N GLY A 133 -9.09 -17.89 7.19
CA GLY A 133 -9.79 -19.11 6.78
C GLY A 133 -8.98 -20.38 7.07
N GLY A 134 -9.64 -21.39 7.62
CA GLY A 134 -9.00 -22.67 7.98
C GLY A 134 -8.30 -22.68 9.34
N GLY A 135 -8.45 -21.62 10.15
CA GLY A 135 -7.87 -21.53 11.50
C GLY A 135 -6.39 -21.16 11.51
N GLU A 136 -5.85 -20.70 10.37
CA GLU A 136 -4.51 -20.11 10.32
C GLU A 136 -4.49 -18.78 11.05
N THR A 137 -3.44 -18.50 11.81
CA THR A 137 -3.22 -17.19 12.42
C THR A 137 -1.97 -16.52 11.86
N ALA A 138 -1.97 -15.19 11.83
CA ALA A 138 -0.78 -14.39 11.55
C ALA A 138 -0.72 -13.17 12.48
N GLU A 139 0.49 -12.71 12.75
CA GLU A 139 0.71 -11.41 13.37
C GLU A 139 0.65 -10.34 12.28
N VAL A 140 -0.18 -9.33 12.50
CA VAL A 140 -0.43 -8.22 11.57
C VAL A 140 -0.17 -6.91 12.29
N THR A 141 0.59 -6.02 11.67
CA THR A 141 0.75 -4.64 12.14
C THR A 141 -0.48 -3.84 11.75
N VAL A 142 -1.30 -3.48 12.72
CA VAL A 142 -2.46 -2.60 12.53
C VAL A 142 -2.02 -1.16 12.71
N LEU A 143 -2.31 -0.31 11.73
CA LEU A 143 -1.92 1.10 11.75
C LEU A 143 -2.92 1.96 12.52
N ARG A 144 -2.39 2.98 13.18
CA ARG A 144 -3.12 4.07 13.81
C ARG A 144 -2.50 5.40 13.40
N PHE A 145 -3.37 6.33 13.03
CA PHE A 145 -3.01 7.68 12.61
C PHE A 145 -3.31 8.67 13.76
N GLU A 146 -2.35 9.55 14.07
CA GLU A 146 -2.47 10.57 15.14
C GLU A 146 -2.94 11.94 14.66
#